data_AF-D3SWE2-F1
#
_entry.id   AF-D3SWE2-F1
#
_cell.length_a   1.000
_cell.length_b   1.000
_cell.length_c   1.000
_cell.angle_alpha   90.00
_cell.angle_beta   90.00
_cell.angle_gamma   90.00
#
_symmetry.space_group_name_H-M   'P 1'
#
loop_
_entity.id
_entity.type
_entity.pdbx_description
1 polymer ?
#
loop_
_entity_poly.entity_id
_entity_poly.type
_entity_poly.pdbx_seq_one_letter_code
_entity_poly.pdbx_strand_id
1 'polypeptide(L)'
;MEDRLPDVHISNHNDWTQKNGVSFSGTIVYNGDIISGVDACELFGGVQTSDDLKKIVGNSTGFFATIIESSNELMLTVDQAGSRQIFYTNFGNRLHISDEYKKLQHNLENEEPPSGVKKELLKSGYISQNDTLHPKIKKTQAGEIHAFNQIGNTTEVKISSHYKYEVGGEIKNNENALEELENKLDIITKRLISFADESPIILFLSGGYDSRLLAYMLHKHEADNVYAVTGDQQNDEFNHAGRISKELGFNWTKLRVSHDDLTRIYQSNHWEPVEKHVEGHRAPMPELNTIAYLQKIKNDKTLPDSGVIVKGHTIAEAGKRIPTNFLNKAEINSEEVVFDILSRHYTGTDRYSNQIPNGELHDRVSSWLEEDNKISQTTAIQKCESWYWSHRIPHYLMCDSSVYNNFGYDYWHPFLDREYLEFYTHLPVEHRYKRKLLESYTDRLDERRGVSVEDSDKIQSVLKDILSGGEIESLALKIKDTVEQSIESPINVYEGDKRYGYMGKEEFLNRYSGSERYNYFLAEDTLQNAITHNE
;
A
#
# COMPACT_ATOMS: atom_id res chain seq x y z
N MET A 1 41.23 -0.90 -4.67
CA MET A 1 39.78 -0.64 -4.53
C MET A 1 38.93 -1.64 -5.33
N GLU A 2 39.52 -2.52 -6.15
CA GLU A 2 38.75 -3.55 -6.91
C GLU A 2 38.16 -4.68 -6.05
N ASP A 3 38.69 -4.97 -4.84
CA ASP A 3 38.24 -6.10 -4.00
C ASP A 3 37.05 -5.80 -3.06
N ARG A 4 36.37 -4.66 -3.21
CA ARG A 4 35.31 -4.19 -2.28
C ARG A 4 34.07 -3.65 -2.99
N LEU A 5 33.82 -4.07 -4.23
CA LEU A 5 32.59 -3.73 -4.90
C LEU A 5 31.39 -4.38 -4.16
N PRO A 6 30.25 -3.67 -4.05
CA PRO A 6 29.04 -4.25 -3.50
C PRO A 6 28.58 -5.44 -4.36
N ASP A 7 28.05 -6.47 -3.72
CA ASP A 7 27.46 -7.62 -4.41
C ASP A 7 25.98 -7.29 -4.66
N VAL A 8 25.68 -6.80 -5.87
CA VAL A 8 24.32 -6.45 -6.31
C VAL A 8 23.67 -7.65 -7.00
N HIS A 9 22.65 -8.22 -6.36
CA HIS A 9 21.93 -9.40 -6.82
C HIS A 9 20.51 -9.06 -7.22
N ILE A 10 20.27 -8.85 -8.51
CA ILE A 10 18.94 -8.54 -9.02
C ILE A 10 18.26 -9.82 -9.53
N SER A 11 16.95 -9.94 -9.33
CA SER A 11 16.15 -11.05 -9.84
C SER A 11 16.01 -11.01 -11.36
N ASN A 12 16.03 -12.20 -11.97
CA ASN A 12 15.74 -12.36 -13.40
C ASN A 12 14.23 -12.38 -13.70
N HIS A 13 13.39 -12.37 -12.65
CA HIS A 13 11.93 -12.47 -12.76
C HIS A 13 11.24 -11.11 -12.64
N ASN A 14 11.92 -10.08 -12.15
CA ASN A 14 11.43 -8.72 -12.14
C ASN A 14 11.87 -7.97 -13.41
N ASP A 15 11.14 -6.89 -13.71
CA ASP A 15 11.31 -5.99 -14.86
C ASP A 15 12.53 -5.06 -14.75
N TRP A 16 13.65 -5.56 -14.23
CA TRP A 16 14.88 -4.77 -14.12
C TRP A 16 15.61 -4.66 -15.46
N THR A 17 16.03 -3.44 -15.77
CA THR A 17 16.94 -3.12 -16.88
C THR A 17 18.24 -2.59 -16.31
N GLN A 18 19.38 -2.99 -16.89
CA GLN A 18 20.71 -2.55 -16.46
C GLN A 18 21.48 -1.89 -17.60
N LYS A 19 22.09 -0.74 -17.33
CA LYS A 19 22.98 -0.03 -18.26
C LYS A 19 23.93 0.90 -17.51
N ASN A 20 25.23 0.81 -17.81
CA ASN A 20 26.27 1.72 -17.32
C ASN A 20 26.25 1.97 -15.79
N GLY A 21 26.13 0.91 -14.99
CA GLY A 21 26.10 1.02 -13.52
C GLY A 21 24.75 1.46 -12.95
N VAL A 22 23.72 1.63 -13.77
CA VAL A 22 22.34 1.86 -13.33
C VAL A 22 21.54 0.57 -13.52
N SER A 23 20.85 0.15 -12.48
CA SER A 23 19.76 -0.83 -12.57
C SER A 23 18.44 -0.13 -12.25
N PHE A 24 17.44 -0.24 -13.11
CA PHE A 24 16.14 0.41 -12.96
C PHE A 24 15.00 -0.59 -13.19
N SER A 25 13.93 -0.48 -12.41
CA SER A 25 12.73 -1.30 -12.53
C SER A 25 11.49 -0.43 -12.33
N GLY A 26 10.41 -0.72 -13.08
CA GLY A 26 9.16 0.02 -13.07
C GLY A 26 9.11 1.17 -14.07
N THR A 27 8.42 2.25 -13.72
CA THR A 27 8.18 3.41 -14.58
C THR A 27 8.28 4.70 -13.78
N ILE A 28 9.04 5.66 -14.30
CA ILE A 28 9.21 6.99 -13.74
C ILE A 28 8.60 8.02 -14.69
N VAL A 29 7.94 9.04 -14.15
CA VAL A 29 7.51 10.20 -14.92
C VAL A 29 8.38 11.37 -14.54
N TYR A 30 9.15 11.87 -15.50
CA TYR A 30 10.09 12.97 -15.32
C TYR A 30 9.83 14.04 -16.37
N ASN A 31 9.61 15.29 -15.93
CA ASN A 31 9.23 16.41 -16.81
C ASN A 31 8.01 16.14 -17.72
N GLY A 32 7.11 15.25 -17.31
CA GLY A 32 5.91 14.87 -18.06
C GLY A 32 6.10 13.64 -18.96
N ASP A 33 7.33 13.24 -19.23
CA ASP A 33 7.63 12.04 -20.03
C ASP A 33 7.52 10.79 -19.16
N ILE A 34 6.85 9.76 -19.68
CA ILE A 34 6.74 8.44 -19.05
C ILE A 34 7.93 7.60 -19.55
N ILE A 35 8.83 7.25 -18.65
CA ILE A 35 10.14 6.67 -18.97
C ILE A 35 10.29 5.34 -18.21
N SER A 36 10.76 4.31 -18.89
CA SER A 36 11.05 3.00 -18.32
C SER A 36 12.27 2.35 -18.97
N GLY A 37 12.67 1.18 -18.46
CA GLY A 37 13.72 0.37 -19.07
C GLY A 37 15.04 1.11 -19.33
N VAL A 38 15.54 1.00 -20.57
CA VAL A 38 16.86 1.55 -20.95
C VAL A 38 16.88 3.07 -20.88
N ASP A 39 15.80 3.73 -21.28
CA ASP A 39 15.72 5.20 -21.28
C ASP A 39 15.74 5.75 -19.85
N ALA A 40 15.14 5.01 -18.90
CA ALA A 40 15.24 5.32 -17.48
C ALA A 40 16.68 5.14 -16.98
N CYS A 41 17.41 4.10 -17.40
CA CYS A 41 18.83 3.98 -17.08
C CYS A 41 19.66 5.15 -17.64
N GLU A 42 19.33 5.66 -18.84
CA GLU A 42 20.00 6.83 -19.41
C GLU A 42 19.73 8.11 -18.63
N LEU A 43 18.49 8.31 -18.15
CA LEU A 43 18.12 9.43 -17.27
C LEU A 43 19.03 9.50 -16.03
N PHE A 44 19.37 8.35 -15.44
CA PHE A 44 20.22 8.27 -14.26
C PHE A 44 21.72 8.13 -14.57
N GLY A 45 22.13 7.97 -15.83
CA GLY A 45 23.53 7.68 -16.19
C GLY A 45 24.54 8.77 -15.79
N GLY A 46 24.07 10.01 -15.55
CA GLY A 46 24.89 11.13 -15.08
C GLY A 46 24.96 11.28 -13.56
N VAL A 47 24.24 10.46 -12.78
CA VAL A 47 24.17 10.59 -11.32
C VAL A 47 25.46 10.10 -10.67
N GLN A 48 26.10 10.99 -9.89
CA GLN A 48 27.35 10.70 -9.19
C GLN A 48 27.22 10.79 -7.68
N THR A 49 26.16 11.39 -7.16
CA THR A 49 25.95 11.61 -5.72
C THR A 49 24.47 11.49 -5.37
N SER A 50 24.19 11.23 -4.09
CA SER A 50 22.83 11.19 -3.56
C SER A 50 22.07 12.51 -3.75
N ASP A 51 22.76 13.65 -3.79
CA ASP A 51 22.15 14.95 -4.07
C ASP A 51 21.73 15.09 -5.55
N ASP A 52 22.49 14.53 -6.49
CA ASP A 52 22.13 14.50 -7.91
C ASP A 52 20.91 13.61 -8.14
N LEU A 53 20.90 12.44 -7.50
CA LEU A 53 19.75 11.54 -7.50
C LEU A 53 18.51 12.26 -6.97
N LYS A 54 18.63 12.94 -5.82
CA LYS A 54 17.53 13.68 -5.21
C LYS A 54 16.93 14.77 -6.10
N LYS A 55 17.72 15.44 -6.95
CA LYS A 55 17.20 16.43 -7.91
C LYS A 55 16.29 15.80 -8.96
N ILE A 56 16.62 14.59 -9.42
CA ILE A 56 15.81 13.85 -10.41
C ILE A 56 14.56 13.32 -9.72
N VAL A 57 14.74 12.47 -8.70
CA VAL A 57 13.59 11.78 -8.07
C VAL A 57 12.72 12.71 -7.24
N GLY A 58 13.23 13.86 -6.80
CA GLY A 58 12.49 14.93 -6.11
C GLY A 58 11.52 15.71 -7.02
N ASN A 59 11.68 15.62 -8.34
CA ASN A 59 10.76 16.21 -9.33
C ASN A 59 10.07 15.17 -10.22
N SER A 60 10.04 13.91 -9.77
CA SER A 60 9.47 12.79 -10.51
C SER A 60 8.26 12.18 -9.80
N THR A 61 7.41 11.48 -10.53
CA THR A 61 6.35 10.61 -10.00
C THR A 61 6.47 9.23 -10.66
N GLY A 62 5.54 8.33 -10.39
CA GLY A 62 5.55 6.95 -10.89
C GLY A 62 5.87 5.90 -9.82
N PHE A 63 6.16 4.69 -10.27
CA PHE A 63 6.31 3.47 -9.46
C PHE A 63 7.58 2.76 -9.91
N PHE A 64 8.68 2.95 -9.17
CA PHE A 64 10.00 2.54 -9.61
C PHE A 64 10.94 2.25 -8.45
N ALA A 65 11.99 1.49 -8.77
CA ALA A 65 13.16 1.32 -7.93
C ALA A 65 14.41 1.47 -8.79
N THR A 66 15.47 2.06 -8.24
CA THR A 66 16.75 2.18 -8.93
C THR A 66 17.93 1.95 -8.00
N ILE A 67 18.96 1.31 -8.55
CA ILE A 67 20.27 1.06 -7.95
C ILE A 67 21.30 1.72 -8.84
N ILE A 68 22.15 2.58 -8.29
CA ILE A 68 23.15 3.35 -9.04
C ILE A 68 24.52 3.11 -8.42
N GLU A 69 25.38 2.44 -9.19
CA GLU A 69 26.79 2.24 -8.94
C GLU A 69 27.60 3.33 -9.67
N SER A 70 27.89 4.42 -8.97
CA SER A 70 28.74 5.50 -9.49
C SER A 70 30.20 5.33 -9.02
N SER A 71 31.12 6.18 -9.49
CA SER A 71 32.49 6.18 -8.99
C SER A 71 32.64 6.66 -7.55
N ASN A 72 31.63 7.38 -7.02
CA ASN A 72 31.71 8.02 -5.71
C ASN A 72 30.88 7.27 -4.65
N GLU A 73 29.64 6.95 -4.99
CA GLU A 73 28.65 6.38 -4.07
C GLU A 73 27.88 5.25 -4.75
N LEU A 74 27.46 4.27 -3.95
CA LEU A 74 26.39 3.35 -4.30
C LEU A 74 25.09 3.89 -3.72
N MET A 75 24.06 4.02 -4.55
CA MET A 75 22.78 4.61 -4.14
C MET A 75 21.61 3.71 -4.49
N LEU A 76 20.63 3.66 -3.59
CA LEU A 76 19.34 3.02 -3.81
C LEU A 76 18.24 4.05 -3.61
N THR A 77 17.20 4.00 -4.42
CA THR A 77 15.97 4.75 -4.13
C THR A 77 14.76 4.03 -4.69
N VAL A 78 13.62 4.27 -4.03
CA VAL A 78 12.31 3.75 -4.41
C VAL A 78 11.33 4.91 -4.45
N ASP A 79 10.28 4.78 -5.25
CA ASP A 79 9.28 5.82 -5.42
C ASP A 79 8.56 6.23 -4.11
N GLN A 80 7.76 7.31 -4.22
CA GLN A 80 6.99 7.88 -3.12
C GLN A 80 5.88 6.96 -2.57
N ALA A 81 5.48 5.90 -3.27
CA ALA A 81 4.52 4.94 -2.75
C ALA A 81 5.19 3.71 -2.13
N GLY A 82 6.51 3.59 -2.25
CA GLY A 82 7.24 2.37 -1.87
C GLY A 82 6.74 1.17 -2.66
N SER A 83 6.48 1.34 -3.97
CA SER A 83 5.87 0.31 -4.82
C SER A 83 6.72 -0.96 -4.92
N ARG A 84 8.03 -0.79 -4.73
CA ARG A 84 9.05 -1.83 -4.77
C ARG A 84 9.96 -1.65 -3.56
N GLN A 85 10.49 -2.75 -3.04
CA GLN A 85 11.42 -2.75 -1.93
C GLN A 85 12.78 -3.24 -2.42
N ILE A 86 13.84 -2.58 -1.96
CA ILE A 86 15.20 -3.09 -2.12
C ILE A 86 15.70 -3.46 -0.73
N PHE A 87 16.22 -4.66 -0.60
CA PHE A 87 16.80 -5.22 0.61
C PHE A 87 18.32 -5.07 0.58
N TYR A 88 18.90 -4.87 1.75
CA TYR A 88 20.35 -4.80 1.90
C TYR A 88 20.83 -5.39 3.23
N THR A 89 22.05 -5.90 3.24
CA THR A 89 22.72 -6.42 4.43
C THR A 89 24.24 -6.33 4.29
N ASN A 90 24.96 -6.38 5.42
CA ASN A 90 26.41 -6.45 5.43
C ASN A 90 26.85 -7.80 6.00
N PHE A 91 27.58 -8.60 5.22
CA PHE A 91 28.26 -9.80 5.71
C PHE A 91 29.58 -10.02 4.97
N GLY A 92 30.56 -10.62 5.65
CA GLY A 92 31.90 -10.84 5.08
C GLY A 92 32.65 -9.54 4.73
N ASN A 93 32.37 -8.43 5.42
CA ASN A 93 32.86 -7.08 5.12
C ASN A 93 32.47 -6.56 3.72
N ARG A 94 31.35 -7.05 3.18
CA ARG A 94 30.76 -6.59 1.92
C ARG A 94 29.31 -6.22 2.11
N LEU A 95 28.88 -5.24 1.32
CA LEU A 95 27.48 -4.85 1.20
C LEU A 95 26.83 -5.73 0.13
N HIS A 96 25.69 -6.31 0.48
CA HIS A 96 24.88 -7.14 -0.40
C HIS A 96 23.53 -6.48 -0.57
N ILE A 97 23.08 -6.36 -1.82
CA ILE A 97 21.83 -5.70 -2.19
C ILE A 97 21.02 -6.62 -3.08
N SER A 98 19.71 -6.67 -2.86
CA SER A 98 18.81 -7.52 -3.63
C SER A 98 17.40 -6.96 -3.66
N ASP A 99 16.69 -7.19 -4.74
CA ASP A 99 15.23 -7.01 -4.81
C ASP A 99 14.46 -8.20 -4.20
N GLU A 100 15.16 -9.28 -3.85
CA GLU A 100 14.62 -10.45 -3.14
C GLU A 100 15.28 -10.63 -1.77
N TYR A 101 14.49 -10.53 -0.70
CA TYR A 101 14.90 -10.81 0.68
C TYR A 101 15.51 -12.22 0.83
N LYS A 102 14.88 -13.26 0.24
CA LYS A 102 15.32 -14.66 0.40
C LYS A 102 16.73 -14.91 -0.14
N LYS A 103 17.16 -14.15 -1.17
CA LYS A 103 18.53 -14.23 -1.70
C LYS A 103 19.57 -13.74 -0.70
N LEU A 104 19.28 -12.67 0.03
CA LEU A 104 20.17 -12.18 1.08
C LEU A 104 20.15 -13.13 2.27
N GLN A 105 18.98 -13.63 2.63
CA GLN A 105 18.83 -14.54 3.78
C GLN A 105 19.64 -15.83 3.61
N HIS A 106 19.67 -16.43 2.41
CA HIS A 106 20.42 -17.68 2.15
C HIS A 106 21.92 -17.61 2.47
N ASN A 107 22.50 -16.40 2.47
CA ASN A 107 23.92 -16.20 2.73
C ASN A 107 24.21 -15.84 4.20
N LEU A 108 23.18 -15.76 5.04
CA LEU A 108 23.28 -15.43 6.44
C LEU A 108 22.98 -16.66 7.30
N GLU A 109 23.59 -16.71 8.48
CA GLU A 109 23.17 -17.66 9.52
C GLU A 109 21.73 -17.36 9.92
N ASN A 110 20.92 -18.41 10.07
CA ASN A 110 19.55 -18.25 10.53
C ASN A 110 19.53 -17.63 11.94
N GLU A 111 18.80 -16.54 12.09
CA GLU A 111 18.59 -15.86 13.36
C GLU A 111 17.11 -15.67 13.62
N GLU A 112 16.72 -15.82 14.88
CA GLU A 112 15.34 -15.59 15.33
C GLU A 112 14.91 -14.13 15.04
N PRO A 113 13.71 -13.91 14.46
CA PRO A 113 13.24 -12.55 14.23
C PRO A 113 13.14 -11.76 15.55
N PRO A 114 13.48 -10.45 15.54
CA PRO A 114 13.37 -9.62 16.74
C PRO A 114 11.96 -9.63 17.33
N SER A 115 11.83 -9.68 18.66
CA SER A 115 10.52 -9.79 19.34
C SER A 115 9.54 -8.68 18.94
N GLY A 116 10.01 -7.42 18.86
CA GLY A 116 9.18 -6.31 18.40
C GLY A 116 8.66 -6.48 16.98
N VAL A 117 9.49 -7.01 16.07
CA VAL A 117 9.12 -7.30 14.67
C VAL A 117 8.11 -8.45 14.60
N LYS A 118 8.29 -9.52 15.38
CA LYS A 118 7.32 -10.63 15.47
C LYS A 118 5.95 -10.14 15.92
N LYS A 119 5.91 -9.35 17.00
CA LYS A 119 4.67 -8.77 17.52
C LYS A 119 4.01 -7.86 16.50
N GLU A 120 4.79 -7.06 15.78
CA GLU A 120 4.28 -6.14 14.76
C GLU A 120 3.64 -6.90 13.60
N LEU A 121 4.31 -7.94 13.09
CA LEU A 121 3.78 -8.77 12.02
C LEU A 121 2.48 -9.47 12.43
N LEU A 122 2.44 -10.10 13.61
CA LEU A 122 1.22 -10.76 14.12
C LEU A 122 0.07 -9.79 14.37
N LYS A 123 0.36 -8.54 14.72
CA LYS A 123 -0.64 -7.53 15.05
C LYS A 123 -1.12 -6.70 13.87
N SER A 124 -0.31 -6.53 12.85
CA SER A 124 -0.63 -5.63 11.74
C SER A 124 -0.71 -6.35 10.38
N GLY A 125 -0.14 -7.55 10.29
CA GLY A 125 0.03 -8.31 9.04
C GLY A 125 1.25 -7.90 8.22
N TYR A 126 2.03 -6.90 8.66
CA TYR A 126 3.20 -6.37 7.96
C TYR A 126 4.29 -5.89 8.93
N ILE A 127 5.48 -5.57 8.41
CA ILE A 127 6.59 -4.96 9.16
C ILE A 127 6.73 -3.53 8.66
N SER A 128 6.44 -2.56 9.52
CA SER A 128 6.10 -1.21 9.09
C SER A 128 7.32 -0.39 8.65
N GLN A 129 8.45 -0.52 9.36
CA GLN A 129 9.67 0.26 9.15
C GLN A 129 10.70 -0.49 8.28
N ASN A 130 11.97 -0.07 8.30
CA ASN A 130 13.06 -0.66 7.52
C ASN A 130 13.53 -2.05 7.98
N ASP A 131 12.94 -2.60 9.05
CA ASP A 131 13.25 -3.95 9.52
C ASP A 131 12.68 -5.04 8.62
N THR A 132 13.24 -6.24 8.76
CA THR A 132 12.73 -7.47 8.16
C THR A 132 12.68 -8.57 9.22
N LEU A 133 12.23 -9.77 8.85
CA LEU A 133 12.29 -10.93 9.74
C LEU A 133 13.71 -11.37 10.08
N HIS A 134 14.71 -10.99 9.28
CA HIS A 134 16.10 -11.25 9.64
C HIS A 134 16.72 -10.01 10.31
N PRO A 135 17.31 -10.11 11.50
CA PRO A 135 17.82 -8.95 12.24
C PRO A 135 18.90 -8.16 11.48
N LYS A 136 19.65 -8.83 10.60
CA LYS A 136 20.71 -8.23 9.77
C LYS A 136 20.26 -7.72 8.39
N ILE A 137 19.04 -8.00 7.94
CA ILE A 137 18.54 -7.54 6.63
C ILE A 137 17.62 -6.34 6.85
N LYS A 138 17.89 -5.26 6.13
CA LYS A 138 17.10 -4.04 6.11
C LYS A 138 16.46 -3.84 4.74
N LYS A 139 15.42 -3.01 4.67
CA LYS A 139 14.73 -2.64 3.43
C LYS A 139 14.58 -1.12 3.28
N THR A 140 14.49 -0.64 2.05
CA THR A 140 14.12 0.75 1.74
C THR A 140 12.68 1.06 2.15
N GLN A 141 12.40 2.30 2.58
CA GLN A 141 11.03 2.78 2.81
C GLN A 141 10.61 3.76 1.70
N ALA A 142 9.30 4.03 1.62
CA ALA A 142 8.72 4.91 0.62
C ALA A 142 9.37 6.30 0.61
N GLY A 143 9.77 6.77 -0.57
CA GLY A 143 10.34 8.10 -0.76
C GLY A 143 11.78 8.29 -0.26
N GLU A 144 12.52 7.21 0.05
CA GLU A 144 13.88 7.26 0.57
C GLU A 144 14.97 7.09 -0.50
N ILE A 145 16.12 7.71 -0.24
CA ILE A 145 17.41 7.51 -0.89
C ILE A 145 18.37 6.97 0.17
N HIS A 146 19.00 5.84 -0.13
CA HIS A 146 20.04 5.22 0.70
C HIS A 146 21.37 5.36 -0.04
N ALA A 147 22.33 6.05 0.55
CA ALA A 147 23.68 6.22 0.01
C ALA A 147 24.68 5.46 0.87
N PHE A 148 25.45 4.56 0.25
CA PHE A 148 26.40 3.71 0.93
C PHE A 148 27.82 4.20 0.72
N ASN A 149 28.53 4.41 1.82
CA ASN A 149 29.90 4.84 1.85
C ASN A 149 30.77 3.79 2.55
N GLN A 150 31.82 3.35 1.85
CA GLN A 150 32.79 2.43 2.42
C GLN A 150 33.85 3.20 3.21
N ILE A 151 33.85 3.06 4.53
CA ILE A 151 34.86 3.65 5.43
C ILE A 151 35.70 2.53 6.02
N GLY A 152 36.91 2.31 5.48
CA GLY A 152 37.73 1.17 5.89
C GLY A 152 37.00 -0.16 5.63
N ASN A 153 36.77 -0.96 6.69
CA ASN A 153 36.04 -2.23 6.60
C ASN A 153 34.56 -2.12 6.98
N THR A 154 34.07 -0.91 7.27
CA THR A 154 32.67 -0.67 7.63
C THR A 154 31.95 0.03 6.48
N THR A 155 30.71 -0.41 6.23
CA THR A 155 29.79 0.26 5.32
C THR A 155 28.89 1.16 6.15
N GLU A 156 28.98 2.48 5.95
CA GLU A 156 28.01 3.42 6.48
C GLU A 156 26.89 3.65 5.47
N VAL A 157 25.65 3.71 5.96
CA VAL A 157 24.49 4.07 5.16
C VAL A 157 23.97 5.43 5.61
N LYS A 158 23.86 6.35 4.66
CA LYS A 158 23.20 7.65 4.85
C LYS A 158 21.83 7.58 4.20
N ILE A 159 20.78 7.72 5.01
CA ILE A 159 19.40 7.72 4.55
C ILE A 159 18.91 9.16 4.46
N SER A 160 18.28 9.53 3.36
CA SER A 160 17.60 10.80 3.17
C SER A 160 16.29 10.59 2.43
N SER A 161 15.35 11.52 2.50
CA SER A 161 14.10 11.41 1.75
C SER A 161 14.10 12.35 0.55
N HIS A 162 13.57 11.88 -0.58
CA HIS A 162 13.20 12.71 -1.73
C HIS A 162 11.70 13.07 -1.71
N TYR A 163 10.90 12.37 -0.92
CA TYR A 163 9.51 12.71 -0.68
C TYR A 163 9.10 12.31 0.74
N LYS A 164 8.29 13.16 1.38
CA LYS A 164 7.59 12.87 2.64
C LYS A 164 6.20 13.47 2.57
N TYR A 165 5.21 12.77 3.13
CA TYR A 165 3.87 13.33 3.31
C TYR A 165 3.88 14.29 4.51
N GLU A 166 4.30 15.54 4.28
CA GLU A 166 4.38 16.59 5.29
C GLU A 166 3.51 17.77 4.86
N VAL A 167 2.82 18.40 5.83
CA VAL A 167 1.90 19.51 5.56
C VAL A 167 2.67 20.66 4.92
N GLY A 168 2.20 21.07 3.74
CA GLY A 168 2.69 22.22 3.00
C GLY A 168 1.97 23.51 3.40
N GLY A 169 2.19 24.58 2.62
CA GLY A 169 1.41 25.82 2.79
C GLY A 169 -0.10 25.59 2.61
N GLU A 170 -0.94 26.50 3.08
CA GLU A 170 -2.40 26.29 3.09
C GLU A 170 -3.12 26.88 1.87
N ILE A 171 -4.00 26.09 1.25
CA ILE A 171 -5.03 26.58 0.31
C ILE A 171 -6.13 27.28 1.10
N LYS A 172 -6.24 28.60 0.97
CA LYS A 172 -7.11 29.42 1.85
C LYS A 172 -8.59 29.50 1.45
N ASN A 173 -8.96 29.05 0.23
CA ASN A 173 -10.32 29.23 -0.30
C ASN A 173 -10.90 27.90 -0.84
N ASN A 174 -12.13 27.57 -0.45
CA ASN A 174 -12.85 26.36 -0.84
C ASN A 174 -13.09 26.27 -2.37
N GLU A 175 -13.41 27.37 -3.03
CA GLU A 175 -13.63 27.37 -4.50
C GLU A 175 -12.32 27.03 -5.22
N ASN A 176 -11.22 27.64 -4.77
CA ASN A 176 -9.88 27.31 -5.27
C ASN A 176 -9.52 25.85 -5.00
N ALA A 177 -9.88 25.29 -3.84
CA ALA A 177 -9.58 23.90 -3.49
C ALA A 177 -10.29 22.89 -4.42
N LEU A 178 -11.54 23.15 -4.83
CA LEU A 178 -12.26 22.29 -5.77
C LEU A 178 -11.69 22.39 -7.19
N GLU A 179 -11.35 23.61 -7.64
CA GLU A 179 -10.73 23.82 -8.94
C GLU A 179 -9.33 23.19 -9.00
N GLU A 180 -8.53 23.35 -7.95
CA GLU A 180 -7.23 22.70 -7.83
C GLU A 180 -7.35 21.18 -7.78
N LEU A 181 -8.32 20.63 -7.05
CA LEU A 181 -8.60 19.19 -7.07
C LEU A 181 -8.93 18.71 -8.48
N GLU A 182 -9.84 19.39 -9.19
CA GLU A 182 -10.20 19.03 -10.57
C GLU A 182 -8.99 19.09 -11.50
N ASN A 183 -8.16 20.13 -11.38
CA ASN A 183 -6.92 20.26 -12.15
C ASN A 183 -5.95 19.10 -11.86
N LYS A 184 -5.77 18.71 -10.60
CA LYS A 184 -4.92 17.57 -10.24
C LYS A 184 -5.50 16.26 -10.74
N LEU A 185 -6.80 16.05 -10.63
CA LEU A 185 -7.49 14.87 -11.17
C LEU A 185 -7.32 14.78 -12.69
N ASP A 186 -7.40 15.90 -13.42
CA ASP A 186 -7.17 15.95 -14.86
C ASP A 186 -5.73 15.54 -15.22
N ILE A 187 -4.73 16.03 -14.48
CA ILE A 187 -3.32 15.71 -14.71
C ILE A 187 -3.06 14.21 -14.49
N ILE A 188 -3.45 13.67 -13.34
CA ILE A 188 -3.16 12.27 -12.99
C ILE A 188 -3.92 11.28 -13.88
N THR A 189 -5.12 11.66 -14.34
CA THR A 189 -5.93 10.81 -15.23
C THR A 189 -5.35 10.79 -16.64
N LYS A 190 -4.95 11.95 -17.17
CA LYS A 190 -4.23 12.00 -18.46
C LYS A 190 -2.95 11.18 -18.42
N ARG A 191 -2.20 11.26 -17.30
CA ARG A 191 -0.98 10.45 -17.09
C ARG A 191 -1.29 8.96 -17.08
N LEU A 192 -2.37 8.52 -16.42
CA LEU A 192 -2.82 7.13 -16.49
C LEU A 192 -3.15 6.69 -17.93
N ILE A 193 -3.88 7.52 -18.69
CA ILE A 193 -4.24 7.21 -20.08
C ILE A 193 -2.99 7.12 -20.95
N SER A 194 -2.05 8.07 -20.79
CA SER A 194 -0.75 8.04 -21.47
C SER A 194 0.09 6.83 -21.08
N PHE A 195 0.05 6.39 -19.82
CA PHE A 195 0.74 5.19 -19.36
C PHE A 195 0.12 3.92 -19.97
N ALA A 196 -1.21 3.87 -20.05
CA ALA A 196 -1.90 2.73 -20.64
C ALA A 196 -1.58 2.58 -22.13
N ASP A 197 -1.38 3.68 -22.86
CA ASP A 197 -0.96 3.70 -24.28
C ASP A 197 -1.75 2.69 -25.13
N GLU A 198 -3.06 2.92 -25.24
CA GLU A 198 -4.05 2.03 -25.89
C GLU A 198 -4.32 0.67 -25.20
N SER A 199 -3.47 0.25 -24.26
CA SER A 199 -3.68 -0.98 -23.49
C SER A 199 -4.98 -0.91 -22.68
N PRO A 200 -5.71 -2.03 -22.54
CA PRO A 200 -6.96 -2.05 -21.79
C PRO A 200 -6.78 -1.60 -20.33
N ILE A 201 -7.66 -0.71 -19.87
CA ILE A 201 -7.71 -0.29 -18.47
C ILE A 201 -8.75 -1.17 -17.76
N ILE A 202 -8.30 -1.96 -16.80
CA ILE A 202 -9.16 -2.81 -15.97
C ILE A 202 -9.42 -2.08 -14.65
N LEU A 203 -10.52 -1.34 -14.60
CA LEU A 203 -10.91 -0.50 -13.46
C LEU A 203 -11.68 -1.33 -12.43
N PHE A 204 -11.12 -1.48 -11.23
CA PHE A 204 -11.87 -1.99 -10.09
C PHE A 204 -12.86 -0.93 -9.58
N LEU A 205 -14.11 -1.07 -9.99
CA LEU A 205 -15.20 -0.16 -9.68
C LEU A 205 -16.06 -0.73 -8.54
N SER A 206 -16.28 0.08 -7.51
CA SER A 206 -17.24 -0.17 -6.43
C SER A 206 -18.26 0.95 -6.35
N GLY A 207 -19.20 0.89 -5.40
CA GLY A 207 -20.08 2.02 -5.10
C GLY A 207 -19.42 3.15 -4.31
N GLY A 208 -18.16 2.99 -3.88
CA GLY A 208 -17.45 3.98 -3.09
C GLY A 208 -17.04 5.21 -3.90
N TYR A 209 -16.97 6.37 -3.25
CA TYR A 209 -16.62 7.65 -3.88
C TYR A 209 -15.34 7.60 -4.73
N ASP A 210 -14.30 6.87 -4.30
CA ASP A 210 -13.00 6.95 -4.96
C ASP A 210 -12.96 6.28 -6.34
N SER A 211 -13.52 5.08 -6.44
CA SER A 211 -13.54 4.34 -7.70
C SER A 211 -14.53 4.97 -8.68
N ARG A 212 -15.64 5.53 -8.18
CA ARG A 212 -16.59 6.32 -8.96
C ARG A 212 -15.96 7.61 -9.49
N LEU A 213 -15.24 8.34 -8.64
CA LEU A 213 -14.49 9.52 -9.06
C LEU A 213 -13.54 9.19 -10.20
N LEU A 214 -12.75 8.13 -10.06
CA LEU A 214 -11.82 7.71 -11.11
C LEU A 214 -12.54 7.28 -12.39
N ALA A 215 -13.67 6.58 -12.29
CA ALA A 215 -14.53 6.24 -13.43
C ALA A 215 -15.02 7.51 -14.17
N TYR A 216 -15.47 8.53 -13.43
CA TYR A 216 -15.89 9.80 -14.02
C TYR A 216 -14.76 10.54 -14.69
N MET A 217 -13.56 10.52 -14.11
CA MET A 217 -12.40 11.17 -14.72
C MET A 217 -11.96 10.46 -16.00
N LEU A 218 -11.93 9.11 -16.01
CA LEU A 218 -11.63 8.34 -17.22
C LEU A 218 -12.63 8.63 -18.33
N HIS A 219 -13.92 8.67 -18.00
CA HIS A 219 -14.96 9.04 -18.97
C HIS A 219 -14.84 10.50 -19.44
N LYS A 220 -14.52 11.45 -18.55
CA LYS A 220 -14.31 12.88 -18.89
C LYS A 220 -13.18 13.06 -19.92
N HIS A 221 -12.11 12.27 -19.81
CA HIS A 221 -10.98 12.30 -20.72
C HIS A 221 -11.11 11.31 -21.89
N GLU A 222 -12.33 10.79 -22.13
CA GLU A 222 -12.63 9.91 -23.26
C GLU A 222 -11.68 8.70 -23.33
N ALA A 223 -11.34 8.13 -22.17
CA ALA A 223 -10.47 6.96 -22.10
C ALA A 223 -11.10 5.78 -22.86
N ASP A 224 -10.39 5.29 -23.86
CA ASP A 224 -10.77 4.11 -24.61
C ASP A 224 -10.44 2.81 -23.84
N ASN A 225 -11.04 1.70 -24.25
CA ASN A 225 -10.73 0.35 -23.75
C ASN A 225 -10.83 0.16 -22.22
N VAL A 226 -11.83 0.80 -21.59
CA VAL A 226 -12.08 0.65 -20.14
C VAL A 226 -13.03 -0.52 -19.83
N TYR A 227 -12.52 -1.46 -19.03
CA TYR A 227 -13.24 -2.62 -18.51
C TYR A 227 -13.44 -2.46 -17.00
N ALA A 228 -14.68 -2.25 -16.58
CA ALA A 228 -15.02 -2.12 -15.17
C ALA A 228 -15.24 -3.51 -14.55
N VAL A 229 -14.57 -3.80 -13.45
CA VAL A 229 -14.79 -5.02 -12.66
C VAL A 229 -15.21 -4.66 -11.24
N THR A 230 -16.21 -5.35 -10.72
CA THR A 230 -16.63 -5.20 -9.32
C THR A 230 -16.42 -6.53 -8.61
N GLY A 231 -15.57 -6.54 -7.58
CA GLY A 231 -15.40 -7.68 -6.69
C GLY A 231 -16.57 -7.85 -5.72
N ASP A 232 -16.49 -8.82 -4.80
CA ASP A 232 -17.55 -9.11 -3.84
C ASP A 232 -17.98 -7.89 -3.04
N GLN A 233 -19.23 -7.51 -3.23
CA GLN A 233 -19.93 -6.47 -2.50
C GLN A 233 -21.36 -6.93 -2.15
N GLN A 234 -22.07 -6.14 -1.35
CA GLN A 234 -23.51 -6.32 -1.21
C GLN A 234 -24.22 -6.12 -2.56
N ASN A 235 -25.40 -6.73 -2.74
CA ASN A 235 -26.08 -6.69 -4.04
C ASN A 235 -26.41 -5.26 -4.51
N ASP A 236 -26.74 -4.36 -3.59
CA ASP A 236 -27.07 -2.97 -3.93
C ASP A 236 -25.85 -2.21 -4.44
N GLU A 237 -24.67 -2.43 -3.83
CA GLU A 237 -23.40 -1.88 -4.31
C GLU A 237 -23.02 -2.43 -5.71
N PHE A 238 -23.26 -3.72 -5.98
CA PHE A 238 -23.10 -4.26 -7.34
C PHE A 238 -24.02 -3.56 -8.34
N ASN A 239 -25.29 -3.37 -7.99
CA ASN A 239 -26.27 -2.72 -8.85
C ASN A 239 -25.88 -1.26 -9.11
N HIS A 240 -25.33 -0.57 -8.11
CA HIS A 240 -24.84 0.80 -8.26
C HIS A 240 -23.63 0.88 -9.21
N ALA A 241 -22.60 0.04 -9.02
CA ALA A 241 -21.42 0.00 -9.91
C ALA A 241 -21.80 -0.37 -11.36
N GLY A 242 -22.76 -1.29 -11.54
CA GLY A 242 -23.26 -1.65 -12.86
C GLY A 242 -24.04 -0.53 -13.55
N ARG A 243 -24.84 0.24 -12.80
CA ARG A 243 -25.52 1.44 -13.33
C ARG A 243 -24.52 2.49 -13.82
N ILE A 244 -23.52 2.80 -13.00
CA ILE A 244 -22.47 3.76 -13.36
C ILE A 244 -21.71 3.30 -14.59
N SER A 245 -21.27 2.05 -14.63
CA SER A 245 -20.55 1.53 -15.79
C SER A 245 -21.36 1.63 -17.08
N LYS A 246 -22.66 1.29 -17.02
CA LYS A 246 -23.56 1.40 -18.17
C LYS A 246 -23.72 2.85 -18.64
N GLU A 247 -23.82 3.80 -17.71
CA GLU A 247 -23.93 5.22 -18.02
C GLU A 247 -22.67 5.76 -18.69
N LEU A 248 -21.50 5.37 -18.18
CA LEU A 248 -20.20 5.80 -18.70
C LEU A 248 -19.76 5.04 -19.96
N GLY A 249 -20.50 4.00 -20.36
CA GLY A 249 -20.19 3.18 -21.53
C GLY A 249 -19.09 2.14 -21.31
N PHE A 250 -18.80 1.76 -20.07
CA PHE A 250 -17.76 0.79 -19.74
C PHE A 250 -18.27 -0.66 -19.81
N ASN A 251 -17.40 -1.56 -20.26
CA ASN A 251 -17.67 -3.00 -20.24
C ASN A 251 -17.60 -3.50 -18.79
N TRP A 252 -18.75 -3.85 -18.19
CA TRP A 252 -18.83 -4.19 -16.78
C TRP A 252 -18.98 -5.68 -16.51
N THR A 253 -18.13 -6.20 -15.61
CA THR A 253 -18.19 -7.59 -15.15
C THR A 253 -18.25 -7.68 -13.63
N LYS A 254 -19.14 -8.55 -13.15
CA LYS A 254 -19.30 -8.89 -11.74
C LYS A 254 -18.42 -10.09 -11.38
N LEU A 255 -17.53 -9.91 -10.40
CA LEU A 255 -16.69 -10.97 -9.88
C LEU A 255 -17.17 -11.39 -8.49
N ARG A 256 -17.39 -12.69 -8.30
CA ARG A 256 -17.67 -13.30 -7.00
C ARG A 256 -16.64 -14.36 -6.66
N VAL A 257 -16.14 -14.34 -5.44
CA VAL A 257 -15.17 -15.28 -4.87
C VAL A 257 -15.86 -16.09 -3.78
N SER A 258 -15.82 -17.41 -3.91
CA SER A 258 -16.25 -18.34 -2.87
C SER A 258 -15.06 -18.85 -2.04
N HIS A 259 -15.38 -19.54 -0.95
CA HIS A 259 -14.41 -20.31 -0.17
C HIS A 259 -13.63 -21.30 -1.05
N ASP A 260 -14.37 -22.06 -1.88
CA ASP A 260 -13.78 -23.04 -2.81
C ASP A 260 -12.88 -22.41 -3.88
N ASP A 261 -13.14 -21.17 -4.30
CA ASP A 261 -12.25 -20.47 -5.21
C ASP A 261 -10.86 -20.28 -4.58
N LEU A 262 -10.83 -19.82 -3.33
CA LEU A 262 -9.58 -19.62 -2.59
C LEU A 262 -8.89 -20.93 -2.25
N THR A 263 -9.64 -21.95 -1.82
CA THR A 263 -9.09 -23.30 -1.61
C THR A 263 -8.45 -23.86 -2.87
N ARG A 264 -9.11 -23.74 -4.02
CA ARG A 264 -8.56 -24.24 -5.29
C ARG A 264 -7.29 -23.51 -5.71
N ILE A 265 -7.25 -22.17 -5.57
CA ILE A 265 -6.07 -21.39 -5.93
C ILE A 265 -4.90 -21.80 -5.05
N TYR A 266 -5.10 -21.84 -3.74
CA TYR A 266 -4.04 -22.16 -2.78
C TYR A 266 -3.50 -23.59 -2.93
N GLN A 267 -4.35 -24.53 -3.34
CA GLN A 267 -3.94 -25.93 -3.61
C GLN A 267 -3.43 -26.15 -5.04
N SER A 268 -3.38 -25.11 -5.87
CA SER A 268 -2.94 -25.22 -7.27
C SER A 268 -1.50 -24.77 -7.46
N ASN A 269 -0.89 -25.20 -8.56
CA ASN A 269 0.43 -24.71 -8.98
C ASN A 269 0.46 -23.21 -9.33
N HIS A 270 -0.70 -22.53 -9.38
CA HIS A 270 -0.76 -21.08 -9.54
C HIS A 270 -0.39 -20.33 -8.26
N TRP A 271 -0.44 -21.00 -7.09
CA TRP A 271 0.00 -20.42 -5.83
C TRP A 271 1.52 -20.25 -5.77
N GLU A 272 2.28 -21.22 -6.27
CA GLU A 272 3.76 -21.23 -6.14
C GLU A 272 4.44 -19.94 -6.64
N PRO A 273 4.09 -19.35 -7.81
CA PRO A 273 4.66 -18.07 -8.22
C PRO A 273 4.26 -16.91 -7.31
N VAL A 274 3.02 -16.91 -6.80
CA VAL A 274 2.53 -15.89 -5.87
C VAL A 274 3.24 -16.02 -4.53
N GLU A 275 3.34 -17.23 -4.00
CA GLU A 275 4.08 -17.56 -2.79
C GLU A 275 5.53 -17.13 -2.92
N LYS A 276 6.24 -17.54 -3.97
CA LYS A 276 7.64 -17.16 -4.21
C LYS A 276 7.81 -15.64 -4.27
N HIS A 277 6.88 -14.93 -4.91
CA HIS A 277 6.89 -13.47 -4.96
C HIS A 277 6.72 -12.85 -3.57
N VAL A 278 5.73 -13.30 -2.81
CA VAL A 278 5.45 -12.78 -1.46
C VAL A 278 6.55 -13.15 -0.47
N GLU A 279 7.05 -14.38 -0.54
CA GLU A 279 8.19 -14.87 0.22
C GLU A 279 9.48 -14.13 -0.15
N GLY A 280 9.66 -13.76 -1.41
CA GLY A 280 10.76 -12.92 -1.90
C GLY A 280 10.77 -11.52 -1.26
N HIS A 281 9.63 -11.03 -0.79
CA HIS A 281 9.50 -9.74 -0.09
C HIS A 281 9.28 -9.89 1.44
N ARG A 282 9.03 -11.11 1.92
CA ARG A 282 8.71 -11.53 3.31
C ARG A 282 7.88 -10.52 4.12
N ALA A 283 6.61 -10.50 3.75
CA ALA A 283 5.50 -9.75 4.32
C ALA A 283 5.37 -8.30 3.83
N PRO A 284 4.14 -7.86 3.57
CA PRO A 284 2.85 -8.55 3.75
C PRO A 284 2.45 -9.47 2.59
N MET A 285 1.44 -10.30 2.85
CA MET A 285 0.72 -11.08 1.84
C MET A 285 -0.35 -10.19 1.17
N PRO A 286 -0.47 -10.23 -0.17
CA PRO A 286 -1.58 -9.63 -0.89
C PRO A 286 -2.93 -10.11 -0.35
N GLU A 287 -3.94 -9.27 -0.50
CA GLU A 287 -5.30 -9.62 -0.14
C GLU A 287 -5.76 -10.82 -0.99
N LEU A 288 -6.25 -11.87 -0.31
CA LEU A 288 -6.53 -13.16 -0.95
C LEU A 288 -7.58 -13.08 -2.05
N ASN A 289 -8.60 -12.24 -1.90
CA ASN A 289 -9.59 -12.06 -2.96
C ASN A 289 -8.99 -11.39 -4.19
N THR A 290 -8.00 -10.50 -4.05
CA THR A 290 -7.28 -9.92 -5.20
C THR A 290 -6.73 -11.01 -6.12
N ILE A 291 -6.09 -12.05 -5.58
CA ILE A 291 -5.55 -13.17 -6.37
C ILE A 291 -6.69 -13.93 -7.06
N ALA A 292 -7.79 -14.18 -6.36
CA ALA A 292 -8.96 -14.83 -6.93
C ALA A 292 -9.65 -14.00 -8.03
N TYR A 293 -9.68 -12.67 -7.89
CA TYR A 293 -10.19 -11.78 -8.93
C TYR A 293 -9.30 -11.83 -10.17
N LEU A 294 -7.98 -11.73 -10.02
CA LEU A 294 -7.04 -11.81 -11.16
C LEU A 294 -7.18 -13.12 -11.92
N GLN A 295 -7.30 -14.26 -11.21
CA GLN A 295 -7.54 -15.56 -11.83
C GLN A 295 -8.88 -15.60 -12.58
N LYS A 296 -9.94 -15.01 -12.02
CA LYS A 296 -11.25 -14.96 -12.68
C LYS A 296 -11.23 -14.06 -13.91
N ILE A 297 -10.55 -12.91 -13.85
CA ILE A 297 -10.34 -12.03 -14.99
C ILE A 297 -9.61 -12.79 -16.10
N LYS A 298 -8.53 -13.51 -15.77
CA LYS A 298 -7.78 -14.36 -16.71
C LYS A 298 -8.60 -15.46 -17.37
N ASN A 299 -9.52 -16.05 -16.63
CA ASN A 299 -10.34 -17.15 -17.13
C ASN A 299 -11.55 -16.66 -17.96
N ASP A 300 -11.89 -15.37 -17.87
CA ASP A 300 -13.02 -14.77 -18.58
C ASP A 300 -12.58 -14.22 -19.94
N LYS A 301 -13.00 -14.88 -21.02
CA LYS A 301 -12.67 -14.50 -22.40
C LYS A 301 -13.29 -13.17 -22.85
N THR A 302 -14.21 -12.61 -22.07
CA THR A 302 -14.80 -11.29 -22.34
C THR A 302 -13.98 -10.15 -21.74
N LEU A 303 -13.04 -10.46 -20.86
CA LEU A 303 -12.11 -9.53 -20.26
C LEU A 303 -10.73 -9.61 -20.94
N PRO A 304 -9.94 -8.52 -20.90
CA PRO A 304 -8.60 -8.53 -21.46
C PRO A 304 -7.67 -9.50 -20.72
N ASP A 305 -6.85 -10.24 -21.48
CA ASP A 305 -5.79 -11.08 -20.94
C ASP A 305 -4.50 -10.29 -20.63
N SER A 306 -4.47 -8.98 -20.85
CA SER A 306 -3.38 -8.08 -20.44
C SER A 306 -3.92 -6.66 -20.39
N GLY A 307 -3.19 -5.76 -19.72
CA GLY A 307 -3.60 -4.36 -19.56
C GLY A 307 -3.16 -3.80 -18.22
N VAL A 308 -3.71 -2.64 -17.88
CA VAL A 308 -3.40 -1.89 -16.67
C VAL A 308 -4.52 -2.05 -15.66
N ILE A 309 -4.22 -2.69 -14.53
CA ILE A 309 -5.14 -2.77 -13.39
C ILE A 309 -5.11 -1.44 -12.65
N VAL A 310 -6.30 -0.87 -12.44
CA VAL A 310 -6.45 0.41 -11.77
C VAL A 310 -7.47 0.27 -10.64
N LYS A 311 -7.05 0.60 -9.42
CA LYS A 311 -7.93 0.63 -8.23
C LYS A 311 -8.12 2.07 -7.76
N GLY A 312 -9.32 2.38 -7.27
CA GLY A 312 -9.63 3.69 -6.69
C GLY A 312 -9.09 3.91 -5.27
N HIS A 313 -7.93 3.39 -4.88
CA HIS A 313 -7.42 3.68 -3.54
C HIS A 313 -6.73 5.05 -3.51
N THR A 314 -7.16 5.93 -2.59
CA THR A 314 -6.72 7.33 -2.53
C THR A 314 -6.02 7.68 -1.22
N ILE A 315 -5.13 8.67 -1.23
CA ILE A 315 -4.54 9.24 -0.01
C ILE A 315 -5.59 9.91 0.89
N ALA A 316 -6.74 10.33 0.34
CA ALA A 316 -7.82 10.93 1.12
C ALA A 316 -8.30 9.98 2.24
N GLU A 317 -8.13 8.66 2.10
CA GLU A 317 -8.39 7.68 3.16
C GLU A 317 -7.64 7.95 4.47
N ALA A 318 -6.48 8.62 4.42
CA ALA A 318 -5.80 9.11 5.61
C ALA A 318 -6.70 10.09 6.41
N GLY A 319 -7.49 10.90 5.71
CA GLY A 319 -8.46 11.84 6.26
C GLY A 319 -9.59 11.22 7.08
N LYS A 320 -9.99 9.97 6.78
CA LYS A 320 -10.95 9.20 7.60
C LYS A 320 -10.35 8.74 8.93
N ARG A 321 -9.02 8.72 9.03
CA ARG A 321 -8.26 8.27 10.20
C ARG A 321 -7.77 9.43 11.06
N ILE A 322 -8.07 10.67 10.70
CA ILE A 322 -7.78 11.84 11.52
C ILE A 322 -8.58 11.74 12.84
N PRO A 323 -7.91 11.76 14.01
CA PRO A 323 -8.60 11.59 15.28
C PRO A 323 -9.49 12.81 15.61
N THR A 324 -10.79 12.59 15.81
CA THR A 324 -11.75 13.67 16.04
C THR A 324 -11.42 14.49 17.30
N ASN A 325 -10.87 13.85 18.33
CA ASN A 325 -10.43 14.50 19.56
C ASN A 325 -9.22 15.43 19.35
N PHE A 326 -8.46 15.30 18.25
CA PHE A 326 -7.35 16.21 17.95
C PHE A 326 -7.86 17.54 17.37
N LEU A 327 -8.98 17.56 16.65
CA LEU A 327 -9.52 18.74 15.95
C LEU A 327 -9.85 19.94 16.85
N ASN A 328 -10.05 19.72 18.15
CA ASN A 328 -10.39 20.78 19.11
C ASN A 328 -9.24 21.09 20.09
N LYS A 329 -8.03 20.57 19.84
CA LYS A 329 -6.84 20.77 20.69
C LYS A 329 -5.80 21.59 19.93
N ALA A 330 -5.24 22.60 20.58
CA ALA A 330 -4.11 23.35 20.01
C ALA A 330 -2.80 22.54 20.03
N GLU A 331 -2.62 21.74 21.09
CA GLU A 331 -1.47 20.89 21.32
C GLU A 331 -1.94 19.48 21.68
N ILE A 332 -1.22 18.47 21.18
CA ILE A 332 -1.47 17.06 21.44
C ILE A 332 -0.20 16.44 22.01
N ASN A 333 -0.35 15.58 23.02
CA ASN A 333 0.77 14.81 23.54
C ASN A 333 1.20 13.75 22.51
N SER A 334 2.49 13.63 22.23
CA SER A 334 3.03 12.61 21.32
C SER A 334 2.55 11.19 21.65
N GLU A 335 2.35 10.89 22.94
CA GLU A 335 1.74 9.64 23.42
C GLU A 335 0.32 9.39 22.91
N GLU A 336 -0.49 10.45 22.73
CA GLU A 336 -1.83 10.31 22.15
C GLU A 336 -1.75 9.94 20.66
N VAL A 337 -0.73 10.42 19.95
CA VAL A 337 -0.48 10.08 18.53
C VAL A 337 -0.02 8.63 18.41
N VAL A 338 0.93 8.21 19.26
CA VAL A 338 1.40 6.82 19.32
C VAL A 338 0.23 5.87 19.61
N PHE A 339 -0.59 6.22 20.60
CA PHE A 339 -1.79 5.46 20.93
C PHE A 339 -2.76 5.33 19.74
N ASP A 340 -3.05 6.44 19.06
CA ASP A 340 -3.97 6.43 17.92
C ASP A 340 -3.45 5.53 16.79
N ILE A 341 -2.16 5.66 16.42
CA ILE A 341 -1.51 4.83 15.41
C ILE A 341 -1.62 3.34 15.77
N LEU A 342 -1.23 2.96 16.99
CA LEU A 342 -1.30 1.57 17.44
C LEU A 342 -2.74 1.04 17.38
N SER A 343 -3.70 1.82 17.88
CA SER A 343 -5.09 1.40 17.96
C SER A 343 -5.75 1.17 16.59
N ARG A 344 -5.32 1.88 15.54
CA ARG A 344 -5.90 1.78 14.19
C ARG A 344 -5.19 0.79 13.28
N HIS A 345 -3.88 0.59 13.47
CA HIS A 345 -3.04 -0.15 12.52
C HIS A 345 -2.60 -1.53 13.05
N TYR A 346 -2.69 -1.79 14.36
CA TYR A 346 -2.20 -3.01 15.01
C TYR A 346 -3.36 -3.85 15.61
N THR A 347 -4.39 -4.10 14.81
CA THR A 347 -5.67 -4.71 15.22
C THR A 347 -5.88 -6.16 14.77
N GLY A 348 -4.84 -6.83 14.26
CA GLY A 348 -4.88 -8.18 13.68
C GLY A 348 -5.30 -9.31 14.62
N THR A 349 -5.38 -9.07 15.94
CA THR A 349 -5.86 -10.05 16.93
C THR A 349 -6.47 -9.39 18.17
N ASP A 350 -7.63 -9.91 18.63
CA ASP A 350 -8.13 -9.66 19.99
C ASP A 350 -7.53 -10.62 21.04
N ARG A 351 -6.83 -11.69 20.63
CA ARG A 351 -6.03 -12.59 21.52
C ARG A 351 -5.02 -11.81 22.39
N TYR A 352 -4.69 -10.59 21.98
CA TYR A 352 -3.89 -9.63 22.74
C TYR A 352 -4.49 -8.21 22.72
N SER A 353 -5.82 -8.04 22.63
CA SER A 353 -6.44 -6.72 22.77
C SER A 353 -7.04 -6.59 24.17
N ASN A 354 -6.62 -5.53 24.86
CA ASN A 354 -7.35 -4.79 25.90
C ASN A 354 -6.46 -3.72 26.54
N GLN A 355 -5.15 -3.73 26.28
CA GLN A 355 -4.22 -2.68 26.68
C GLN A 355 -3.45 -2.19 25.46
N ILE A 356 -3.08 -0.90 25.47
CA ILE A 356 -2.00 -0.37 24.63
C ILE A 356 -0.88 -1.40 24.70
N PRO A 357 -0.30 -1.85 23.57
CA PRO A 357 0.89 -2.68 23.67
C PRO A 357 2.03 -1.78 24.20
N ASN A 358 2.06 -1.60 25.52
CA ASN A 358 3.21 -1.07 26.23
C ASN A 358 4.40 -1.99 25.93
N GLY A 359 5.59 -1.40 25.78
CA GLY A 359 6.81 -2.11 25.39
C GLY A 359 7.11 -1.98 23.90
N GLU A 360 7.66 -3.04 23.30
CA GLU A 360 8.40 -2.93 22.02
C GLU A 360 7.61 -2.33 20.84
N LEU A 361 6.28 -2.50 20.76
CA LEU A 361 5.48 -1.88 19.68
C LEU A 361 5.32 -0.37 19.89
N HIS A 362 5.09 0.04 21.13
CA HIS A 362 5.10 1.46 21.51
C HIS A 362 6.46 2.07 21.20
N ASP A 363 7.56 1.44 21.64
CA ASP A 363 8.91 1.96 21.42
C ASP A 363 9.21 2.18 19.92
N ARG A 364 8.73 1.28 19.05
CA ARG A 364 8.88 1.40 17.59
C ARG A 364 8.15 2.60 17.02
N VAL A 365 6.87 2.78 17.38
CA VAL A 365 6.06 3.91 16.88
C VAL A 365 6.56 5.23 17.46
N SER A 366 6.91 5.27 18.74
CA SER A 366 7.49 6.44 19.41
C SER A 366 8.83 6.85 18.80
N SER A 367 9.71 5.88 18.50
CA SER A 367 11.00 6.14 17.84
C SER A 367 10.82 6.70 16.44
N TRP A 368 9.81 6.23 15.68
CA TRP A 368 9.50 6.80 14.37
C TRP A 368 8.90 8.20 14.44
N LEU A 369 8.09 8.46 15.47
CA LEU A 369 7.45 9.76 15.64
C LEU A 369 8.51 10.86 15.82
N GLU A 370 9.62 10.55 16.50
CA GLU A 370 10.76 11.45 16.79
C GLU A 370 10.34 12.75 17.51
N GLU A 371 9.25 12.72 18.26
CA GLU A 371 8.72 13.87 18.98
C GLU A 371 8.56 13.55 20.47
N ASP A 372 9.25 14.33 21.29
CA ASP A 372 9.06 14.32 22.74
C ASP A 372 8.07 15.43 23.12
N ASN A 373 7.13 15.12 24.01
CA ASN A 373 6.20 16.06 24.64
C ASN A 373 4.98 16.45 23.78
N LYS A 374 4.57 17.72 23.87
CA LYS A 374 3.40 18.27 23.20
C LYS A 374 3.80 18.84 21.85
N ILE A 375 3.10 18.41 20.80
CA ILE A 375 3.26 18.89 19.44
C ILE A 375 2.01 19.65 19.00
N SER A 376 2.16 20.49 17.97
CA SER A 376 1.02 21.23 17.41
C SER A 376 -0.04 20.28 16.85
N GLN A 377 -1.28 20.76 16.80
CA GLN A 377 -2.38 20.04 16.15
C GLN A 377 -2.05 19.60 14.72
N THR A 378 -1.53 20.52 13.92
CA THR A 378 -1.16 20.27 12.52
C THR A 378 -0.14 19.15 12.44
N THR A 379 0.90 19.19 13.27
CA THR A 379 1.95 18.16 13.31
C THR A 379 1.39 16.80 13.74
N ALA A 380 0.55 16.74 14.77
CA ALA A 380 -0.04 15.48 15.24
C ALA A 380 -0.91 14.81 14.17
N ILE A 381 -1.79 15.59 13.54
CA ILE A 381 -2.66 15.10 12.45
C ILE A 381 -1.83 14.65 11.25
N GLN A 382 -0.84 15.46 10.86
CA GLN A 382 0.11 15.10 9.81
C GLN A 382 0.77 13.75 10.10
N LYS A 383 1.29 13.52 11.30
CA LYS A 383 1.97 12.25 11.65
C LYS A 383 1.02 11.05 11.54
N CYS A 384 -0.25 11.17 11.96
CA CYS A 384 -1.25 10.12 11.72
C CYS A 384 -1.44 9.82 10.22
N GLU A 385 -1.52 10.85 9.38
CA GLU A 385 -1.66 10.69 7.93
C GLU A 385 -0.39 10.16 7.26
N SER A 386 0.78 10.65 7.66
CA SER A 386 2.09 10.17 7.20
C SER A 386 2.26 8.70 7.52
N TRP A 387 1.77 8.21 8.68
CA TRP A 387 1.80 6.79 9.00
C TRP A 387 0.98 5.96 8.00
N TYR A 388 -0.22 6.41 7.66
CA TYR A 388 -1.04 5.78 6.62
C TYR A 388 -0.30 5.73 5.27
N TRP A 389 0.29 6.86 4.85
CA TRP A 389 1.05 6.94 3.61
C TRP A 389 2.32 6.07 3.61
N SER A 390 3.26 6.26 4.55
CA SER A 390 4.57 5.61 4.48
C SER A 390 4.61 4.18 5.00
N HIS A 391 3.64 3.76 5.82
CA HIS A 391 3.64 2.41 6.40
C HIS A 391 2.47 1.56 5.92
N ARG A 392 1.28 2.13 5.67
CA ARG A 392 0.13 1.31 5.25
C ARG A 392 0.07 1.13 3.73
N ILE A 393 0.29 2.18 2.94
CA ILE A 393 0.20 2.08 1.47
C ILE A 393 1.21 1.07 0.89
N PRO A 394 2.52 1.10 1.23
CA PRO A 394 3.48 0.12 0.71
C PRO A 394 3.10 -1.33 1.07
N HIS A 395 2.56 -1.51 2.26
CA HIS A 395 2.29 -2.81 2.88
C HIS A 395 0.84 -3.29 2.68
N TYR A 396 -0.01 -2.58 1.95
CA TYR A 396 -1.34 -3.10 1.62
C TYR A 396 -1.59 -2.92 0.14
N LEU A 397 -1.58 -1.68 -0.32
CA LEU A 397 -1.94 -1.38 -1.69
C LEU A 397 -0.84 -1.76 -2.69
N MET A 398 0.42 -1.42 -2.39
CA MET A 398 1.52 -1.80 -3.27
C MET A 398 1.82 -3.29 -3.19
N CYS A 399 1.71 -3.89 -2.01
CA CYS A 399 1.75 -5.34 -1.85
C CYS A 399 0.73 -6.05 -2.76
N ASP A 400 -0.55 -5.63 -2.74
CA ASP A 400 -1.56 -6.14 -3.66
C ASP A 400 -1.14 -6.01 -5.12
N SER A 401 -0.59 -4.86 -5.50
CA SER A 401 -0.24 -4.53 -6.89
C SER A 401 0.95 -5.34 -7.39
N SER A 402 1.86 -5.69 -6.47
CA SER A 402 3.08 -6.41 -6.80
C SER A 402 2.83 -7.79 -7.43
N VAL A 403 1.66 -8.41 -7.18
CA VAL A 403 1.32 -9.70 -7.80
C VAL A 403 0.64 -9.59 -9.16
N TYR A 404 0.29 -8.38 -9.64
CA TYR A 404 -0.43 -8.25 -10.92
C TYR A 404 0.43 -8.69 -12.09
N ASN A 405 1.74 -8.43 -12.02
CA ASN A 405 2.72 -8.82 -13.03
C ASN A 405 2.81 -10.35 -13.15
N ASN A 406 2.60 -11.11 -12.07
CA ASN A 406 2.55 -12.59 -12.10
C ASN A 406 1.33 -13.11 -12.87
N PHE A 407 0.30 -12.29 -12.99
CA PHE A 407 -0.85 -12.50 -13.85
C PHE A 407 -0.72 -11.70 -15.16
N GLY A 408 0.45 -11.19 -15.55
CA GLY A 408 0.63 -10.50 -16.83
C GLY A 408 -0.17 -9.20 -17.00
N TYR A 409 -0.48 -8.53 -15.89
CA TYR A 409 -1.06 -7.19 -15.89
C TYR A 409 -0.10 -6.20 -15.27
N ASP A 410 -0.02 -5.01 -15.86
CA ASP A 410 0.62 -3.85 -15.25
C ASP A 410 -0.35 -3.15 -14.30
N TYR A 411 0.13 -2.13 -13.59
CA TYR A 411 -0.68 -1.34 -12.68
C TYR A 411 -0.30 0.13 -12.67
N TRP A 412 -1.28 0.98 -12.36
CA TRP A 412 -1.06 2.38 -12.11
C TRP A 412 -2.07 2.90 -11.11
N HIS A 413 -1.61 3.64 -10.09
CA HIS A 413 -2.46 4.21 -9.03
C HIS A 413 -2.44 5.74 -9.10
N PRO A 414 -3.37 6.38 -9.85
CA PRO A 414 -3.35 7.83 -10.07
C PRO A 414 -3.34 8.65 -8.78
N PHE A 415 -4.04 8.18 -7.74
CA PHE A 415 -4.14 8.90 -6.46
C PHE A 415 -2.89 8.78 -5.57
N LEU A 416 -1.86 8.04 -5.99
CA LEU A 416 -0.53 8.03 -5.38
C LEU A 416 0.48 8.84 -6.19
N ASP A 417 0.01 9.52 -7.23
CA ASP A 417 0.81 10.46 -7.98
C ASP A 417 1.25 11.62 -7.08
N ARG A 418 2.52 12.01 -7.20
CA ARG A 418 3.09 13.07 -6.37
C ARG A 418 2.27 14.35 -6.38
N GLU A 419 1.77 14.80 -7.53
CA GLU A 419 1.03 16.06 -7.60
C GLU A 419 -0.31 16.00 -6.85
N TYR A 420 -0.94 14.82 -6.81
CA TYR A 420 -2.15 14.59 -6.06
C TYR A 420 -1.85 14.49 -4.56
N LEU A 421 -0.77 13.81 -4.19
CA LEU A 421 -0.33 13.74 -2.79
C LEU A 421 0.03 15.14 -2.25
N GLU A 422 0.79 15.93 -3.01
CA GLU A 422 1.15 17.31 -2.66
C GLU A 422 -0.07 18.23 -2.54
N PHE A 423 -1.07 18.08 -3.38
CA PHE A 423 -2.31 18.82 -3.22
C PHE A 423 -2.95 18.56 -1.85
N TYR A 424 -3.01 17.30 -1.41
CA TYR A 424 -3.54 16.98 -0.09
C TYR A 424 -2.67 17.53 1.04
N THR A 425 -1.35 17.57 0.91
CA THR A 425 -0.53 18.15 1.98
C THR A 425 -0.73 19.65 2.14
N HIS A 426 -1.21 20.37 1.11
CA HIS A 426 -1.51 21.80 1.16
C HIS A 426 -2.97 22.11 1.55
N LEU A 427 -3.80 21.08 1.68
CA LEU A 427 -5.21 21.23 1.91
C LEU A 427 -5.50 21.41 3.43
N PRO A 428 -6.28 22.43 3.83
CA PRO A 428 -6.69 22.59 5.22
C PRO A 428 -7.33 21.32 5.80
N VAL A 429 -7.12 21.08 7.10
CA VAL A 429 -7.58 19.86 7.78
C VAL A 429 -9.09 19.68 7.68
N GLU A 430 -9.86 20.77 7.61
CA GLU A 430 -11.32 20.78 7.49
C GLU A 430 -11.81 20.12 6.21
N HIS A 431 -11.01 20.17 5.14
CA HIS A 431 -11.30 19.58 3.85
C HIS A 431 -10.81 18.13 3.74
N ARG A 432 -9.73 17.80 4.44
CA ARG A 432 -9.17 16.44 4.51
C ARG A 432 -9.94 15.54 5.46
N TYR A 433 -10.36 16.07 6.60
CA TYR A 433 -11.10 15.35 7.63
C TYR A 433 -12.33 14.69 7.05
N LYS A 434 -12.42 13.36 7.23
CA LYS A 434 -13.47 12.52 6.63
C LYS A 434 -13.64 12.75 5.13
N ARG A 435 -12.56 13.06 4.42
CA ARG A 435 -12.54 13.17 2.95
C ARG A 435 -13.52 14.19 2.38
N LYS A 436 -13.94 15.18 3.16
CA LYS A 436 -15.02 16.13 2.83
C LYS A 436 -14.89 16.74 1.44
N LEU A 437 -13.69 17.18 1.03
CA LEU A 437 -13.51 17.78 -0.29
C LEU A 437 -13.77 16.78 -1.42
N LEU A 438 -13.21 15.58 -1.32
CA LEU A 438 -13.35 14.53 -2.34
C LEU A 438 -14.80 14.06 -2.45
N GLU A 439 -15.46 13.82 -1.32
CA GLU A 439 -16.85 13.39 -1.30
C GLU A 439 -17.76 14.48 -1.87
N SER A 440 -17.57 15.74 -1.47
CA SER A 440 -18.32 16.86 -2.02
C SER A 440 -18.11 17.04 -3.52
N TYR A 441 -16.88 16.88 -4.02
CA TYR A 441 -16.60 16.96 -5.45
C TYR A 441 -17.29 15.83 -6.22
N THR A 442 -17.23 14.60 -5.70
CA THR A 442 -17.81 13.42 -6.33
C THR A 442 -19.35 13.49 -6.32
N ASP A 443 -19.97 13.93 -5.23
CA ASP A 443 -21.42 14.18 -5.15
C ASP A 443 -21.88 15.16 -6.26
N ARG A 444 -21.11 16.24 -6.52
CA ARG A 444 -21.43 17.17 -7.61
C ARG A 444 -21.36 16.51 -8.99
N LEU A 445 -20.47 15.53 -9.17
CA LEU A 445 -20.38 14.76 -10.41
C LEU A 445 -21.55 13.78 -10.57
N ASP A 446 -22.03 13.20 -9.47
CA ASP A 446 -23.23 12.35 -9.43
C ASP A 446 -24.48 13.16 -9.81
N GLU A 447 -24.65 14.33 -9.17
CA GLU A 447 -25.79 15.23 -9.41
C GLU A 447 -25.89 15.66 -10.88
N ARG A 448 -24.76 16.05 -11.49
CA ARG A 448 -24.69 16.44 -12.92
C ARG A 448 -25.11 15.31 -13.87
N ARG A 449 -24.99 14.07 -13.42
CA ARG A 449 -25.26 12.84 -14.17
C ARG A 449 -26.64 12.24 -13.89
N GLY A 450 -27.38 12.79 -12.93
CA GLY A 450 -28.66 12.24 -12.51
C GLY A 450 -28.53 10.90 -11.78
N VAL A 451 -27.34 10.60 -11.26
CA VAL A 451 -27.10 9.43 -10.40
C VAL A 451 -27.61 9.77 -9.00
N SER A 452 -28.84 9.40 -8.67
CA SER A 452 -29.30 9.47 -7.29
C SER A 452 -28.68 8.32 -6.49
N VAL A 453 -27.75 8.63 -5.58
CA VAL A 453 -27.40 7.72 -4.48
C VAL A 453 -28.64 7.61 -3.59
N GLU A 454 -29.16 6.41 -3.38
CA GLU A 454 -30.33 6.23 -2.51
C GLU A 454 -30.00 6.71 -1.09
N ASP A 455 -30.95 7.40 -0.44
CA ASP A 455 -30.75 7.98 0.91
C ASP A 455 -30.30 6.93 1.94
N SER A 456 -30.60 5.64 1.73
CA SER A 456 -30.13 4.54 2.57
C SER A 456 -28.61 4.36 2.54
N ASP A 457 -27.96 4.54 1.39
CA ASP A 457 -26.51 4.40 1.24
C ASP A 457 -25.78 5.56 1.88
N LYS A 458 -26.33 6.78 1.75
CA LYS A 458 -25.85 7.97 2.47
C LYS A 458 -26.04 7.84 3.98
N ILE A 459 -27.16 7.29 4.45
CA ILE A 459 -27.39 7.06 5.88
C ILE A 459 -26.45 5.98 6.42
N GLN A 460 -26.22 4.88 5.68
CA GLN A 460 -25.27 3.85 6.07
C GLN A 460 -23.82 4.34 6.03
N SER A 461 -23.44 5.15 5.03
CA SER A 461 -22.10 5.76 4.97
C SER A 461 -21.90 6.74 6.12
N VAL A 462 -22.88 7.61 6.39
CA VAL A 462 -22.85 8.57 7.51
C VAL A 462 -22.81 7.84 8.85
N LEU A 463 -23.58 6.76 9.04
CA LEU A 463 -23.50 5.93 10.25
C LEU A 463 -22.13 5.25 10.37
N LYS A 464 -21.59 4.71 9.28
CA LYS A 464 -20.26 4.11 9.22
C LYS A 464 -19.16 5.15 9.50
N ASP A 465 -19.32 6.39 9.04
CA ASP A 465 -18.39 7.51 9.22
C ASP A 465 -18.53 8.18 10.60
N ILE A 466 -19.70 8.10 11.25
CA ILE A 466 -19.88 8.50 12.65
C ILE A 466 -19.22 7.46 13.56
N LEU A 467 -19.37 6.18 13.21
CA LEU A 467 -18.72 5.08 13.89
C LEU A 467 -17.22 5.05 13.61
N SER A 468 -16.76 5.40 12.41
CA SER A 468 -15.34 5.43 12.07
C SER A 468 -14.68 6.79 12.33
N GLY A 469 -13.71 6.85 13.23
CA GLY A 469 -13.00 8.06 13.65
C GLY A 469 -13.51 8.71 14.93
N GLY A 470 -14.52 8.14 15.59
CA GLY A 470 -15.07 8.61 16.87
C GLY A 470 -14.46 7.93 18.10
N GLU A 471 -14.62 8.51 19.29
CA GLU A 471 -14.13 7.93 20.57
C GLU A 471 -14.73 6.53 20.85
N ILE A 472 -15.90 6.26 20.28
CA ILE A 472 -16.65 5.02 20.44
C ILE A 472 -16.37 4.04 19.30
N GLU A 473 -15.59 4.37 18.27
CA GLU A 473 -15.29 3.47 17.13
C GLU A 473 -14.73 2.15 17.63
N SER A 474 -13.66 2.25 18.42
CA SER A 474 -13.00 1.08 18.99
C SER A 474 -13.95 0.31 19.90
N LEU A 475 -14.86 0.99 20.61
CA LEU A 475 -15.86 0.36 21.47
C LEU A 475 -17.03 -0.26 20.69
N ALA A 476 -17.44 0.32 19.58
CA ALA A 476 -18.52 -0.16 18.72
C ALA A 476 -18.06 -1.32 17.85
N LEU A 477 -16.84 -1.26 17.30
CA LEU A 477 -16.16 -2.41 16.71
C LEU A 477 -15.96 -3.51 17.76
N LYS A 478 -15.54 -3.17 18.99
CA LYS A 478 -15.49 -4.14 20.10
C LYS A 478 -16.85 -4.76 20.41
N ILE A 479 -17.93 -4.00 20.49
CA ILE A 479 -19.27 -4.53 20.80
C ILE A 479 -19.75 -5.39 19.63
N LYS A 480 -19.58 -4.95 18.39
CA LYS A 480 -19.94 -5.72 17.20
C LYS A 480 -19.15 -7.04 17.14
N ASP A 481 -17.82 -6.96 17.23
CA ASP A 481 -16.93 -8.12 17.19
C ASP A 481 -17.19 -9.03 18.40
N THR A 482 -17.43 -8.49 19.60
CA THR A 482 -17.79 -9.29 20.79
C THR A 482 -19.16 -9.95 20.62
N VAL A 483 -20.15 -9.28 20.04
CA VAL A 483 -21.49 -9.85 19.82
C VAL A 483 -21.47 -10.91 18.71
N GLU A 484 -20.67 -10.70 17.65
CA GLU A 484 -20.45 -11.68 16.58
C GLU A 484 -19.62 -12.88 17.07
N GLN A 485 -18.59 -12.66 17.90
CA GLN A 485 -17.69 -13.71 18.43
C GLN A 485 -18.24 -14.45 19.66
N SER A 486 -19.14 -13.86 20.45
CA SER A 486 -19.62 -14.47 21.70
C SER A 486 -20.66 -15.58 21.52
N ILE A 487 -21.06 -15.91 20.28
CA ILE A 487 -22.10 -16.92 20.01
C ILE A 487 -21.78 -17.81 18.78
N GLU A 488 -20.83 -17.44 17.91
CA GLU A 488 -20.52 -18.25 16.73
C GLU A 488 -19.56 -19.40 17.04
N SER A 489 -19.98 -20.63 16.73
CA SER A 489 -19.09 -21.78 16.73
C SER A 489 -17.93 -21.53 15.75
N PRO A 490 -16.68 -21.95 16.04
CA PRO A 490 -15.53 -21.81 15.15
C PRO A 490 -15.82 -22.26 13.70
N ILE A 491 -16.71 -23.23 13.54
CA ILE A 491 -17.18 -23.69 12.23
C ILE A 491 -17.86 -22.59 11.41
N ASN A 492 -18.70 -21.78 12.05
CA ASN A 492 -19.43 -20.70 11.40
C ASN A 492 -18.47 -19.56 11.02
N VAL A 493 -17.43 -19.32 11.83
CA VAL A 493 -16.39 -18.36 11.50
C VAL A 493 -15.62 -18.79 10.25
N TYR A 494 -15.21 -20.06 10.20
CA TYR A 494 -14.50 -20.62 9.04
C TYR A 494 -15.34 -20.59 7.76
N GLU A 495 -16.61 -20.97 7.85
CA GLU A 495 -17.53 -21.03 6.69
C GLU A 495 -18.10 -19.65 6.31
N GLY A 496 -18.16 -18.72 7.26
CA GLY A 496 -18.70 -17.36 7.09
C GLY A 496 -17.71 -16.38 6.47
N ASP A 497 -16.40 -16.59 6.67
CA ASP A 497 -15.36 -15.83 6.02
C ASP A 497 -14.60 -16.69 5.02
N LYS A 498 -15.01 -16.56 3.75
CA LYS A 498 -14.39 -17.22 2.59
C LYS A 498 -12.86 -17.13 2.55
N ARG A 499 -12.27 -16.09 3.16
CA ARG A 499 -10.81 -15.92 3.17
C ARG A 499 -10.14 -17.08 3.86
N TYR A 500 -10.76 -17.77 4.82
CA TYR A 500 -10.19 -18.98 5.43
C TYR A 500 -10.06 -20.17 4.46
N GLY A 501 -10.55 -20.04 3.23
CA GLY A 501 -10.36 -21.04 2.18
C GLY A 501 -8.91 -21.38 1.86
N TYR A 502 -7.95 -20.50 2.19
CA TYR A 502 -6.52 -20.82 2.00
C TYR A 502 -6.00 -21.89 2.97
N MET A 503 -6.65 -22.10 4.12
CA MET A 503 -6.20 -23.06 5.13
C MET A 503 -7.19 -24.21 5.33
N GLY A 504 -6.67 -25.35 5.76
CA GLY A 504 -7.51 -26.52 6.04
C GLY A 504 -8.49 -26.25 7.18
N LYS A 505 -9.72 -26.77 7.06
CA LYS A 505 -10.75 -26.62 8.11
C LYS A 505 -10.30 -27.18 9.46
N GLU A 506 -9.71 -28.38 9.49
CA GLU A 506 -9.18 -28.98 10.72
C GLU A 506 -8.02 -28.15 11.30
N GLU A 507 -7.15 -27.64 10.42
CA GLU A 507 -6.04 -26.77 10.80
C GLU A 507 -6.54 -25.48 11.47
N PHE A 508 -7.53 -24.81 10.87
CA PHE A 508 -8.18 -23.64 11.45
C PHE A 508 -8.77 -23.95 12.83
N LEU A 509 -9.55 -25.03 12.95
CA LEU A 509 -10.21 -25.40 14.20
C LEU A 509 -9.21 -25.71 15.33
N ASN A 510 -8.01 -26.19 14.99
CA ASN A 510 -6.94 -26.44 15.95
C ASN A 510 -6.22 -25.17 16.41
N ARG A 511 -6.14 -24.14 15.55
CA ARG A 511 -5.37 -22.91 15.81
C ARG A 511 -6.23 -21.76 16.37
N TYR A 512 -7.49 -21.68 15.94
CA TYR A 512 -8.44 -20.63 16.31
C TYR A 512 -8.84 -20.72 17.79
N SER A 513 -8.80 -19.60 18.51
CA SER A 513 -9.33 -19.53 19.88
C SER A 513 -10.41 -18.49 20.12
N GLY A 514 -10.91 -17.87 19.05
CA GLY A 514 -12.09 -17.02 19.13
C GLY A 514 -11.89 -15.57 18.71
N SER A 515 -10.69 -15.16 18.30
CA SER A 515 -10.38 -13.74 18.07
C SER A 515 -9.41 -13.45 16.93
N GLU A 516 -8.84 -14.49 16.34
CA GLU A 516 -7.87 -14.37 15.27
C GLU A 516 -8.59 -14.07 13.97
N ARG A 517 -8.10 -13.08 13.22
CA ARG A 517 -8.55 -12.82 11.85
C ARG A 517 -7.66 -13.58 10.87
N TYR A 518 -8.11 -13.80 9.63
CA TYR A 518 -7.34 -14.51 8.60
C TYR A 518 -5.89 -14.02 8.43
N ASN A 519 -5.64 -12.71 8.54
CA ASN A 519 -4.30 -12.11 8.47
C ASN A 519 -3.35 -12.58 9.59
N TYR A 520 -3.88 -12.90 10.78
CA TYR A 520 -3.04 -13.39 11.88
C TYR A 520 -2.42 -14.74 11.53
N PHE A 521 -3.21 -15.65 10.97
CA PHE A 521 -2.75 -16.97 10.58
C PHE A 521 -1.71 -16.89 9.44
N LEU A 522 -1.91 -16.01 8.45
CA LEU A 522 -0.89 -15.72 7.42
C LEU A 522 0.42 -15.20 8.01
N ALA A 523 0.32 -14.28 8.99
CA ALA A 523 1.48 -13.77 9.72
C ALA A 523 2.17 -14.85 10.55
N GLU A 524 1.41 -15.73 11.20
CA GLU A 524 1.90 -16.87 11.97
C GLU A 524 2.62 -17.88 11.07
N ASP A 525 2.07 -18.21 9.91
CA ASP A 525 2.70 -19.10 8.92
C ASP A 525 4.00 -18.50 8.39
N THR A 526 4.00 -17.20 8.10
CA THR A 526 5.19 -16.45 7.67
C THR A 526 6.30 -16.52 8.73
N LEU A 527 5.95 -16.39 10.02
CA LEU A 527 6.90 -16.50 11.13
C LEU A 527 7.43 -17.92 11.31
N GLN A 528 6.56 -18.93 11.20
CA GLN A 528 6.97 -20.33 11.28
C GLN A 528 7.95 -20.67 10.17
N ASN A 529 7.63 -20.31 8.92
CA ASN A 529 8.50 -20.52 7.76
C ASN A 529 9.83 -19.76 7.86
N ALA A 530 9.86 -18.62 8.57
CA ALA A 530 11.10 -17.91 8.83
C ALA A 530 12.05 -18.66 9.77
N ILE A 531 11.51 -19.48 10.69
CA ILE A 531 12.26 -20.24 11.70
C ILE A 531 12.60 -21.66 11.21
N THR A 532 11.74 -22.28 10.41
CA THR A 532 11.81 -23.71 10.03
C THR A 532 12.70 -24.04 8.82
N HIS A 533 13.35 -23.09 8.16
CA HIS A 533 14.33 -23.37 7.10
C HIS A 533 15.65 -23.93 7.69
N ASN A 534 15.53 -25.11 8.32
CA ASN A 534 16.56 -25.94 8.94
C ASN A 534 16.90 -27.20 8.11
N GLU A 535 16.31 -27.39 6.93
CA GLU A 535 16.55 -28.58 6.07
C GLU A 535 16.76 -28.23 4.60
#